data_AF-A0A840P6L5-F1
#
_entry.id   AF-A0A840P6L5-F1
#
_cell.length_a   1.000
_cell.length_b   1.000
_cell.length_c   1.000
_cell.angle_alpha   90.00
_cell.angle_beta   90.00
_cell.angle_gamma   90.00
#
_symmetry.space_group_name_H-M   'P 1'
#
loop_
_entity.id
_entity.type
_entity.pdbx_description
1 polymer ?
#
loop_
_entity_poly.entity_id
_entity_poly.type
_entity_poly.pdbx_seq_one_letter_code
_entity_poly.pdbx_strand_id
1 'polypeptide(L)'
;MPETGRAFQLRAARLGVTAASDAIEVHGGNGYIEQWPVARLLRDAQVNPIWEGGDNILCLDVRRAMVRERAHEPFLDRLREAATSDLVRTRVDDLAKAISAWSALDPPVAEARLYPLAQFMADVYAAALLEE
;
A
#
# COMPACT_ATOMS: atom_id res chain seq x y z
N MET A 1 12.27 -11.07 -1.77
CA MET A 1 12.40 -9.65 -1.40
C MET A 1 11.97 -8.65 -2.51
N PRO A 2 12.15 -8.90 -3.82
CA PRO A 2 11.68 -7.96 -4.86
C PRO A 2 10.14 -7.86 -4.97
N GLU A 3 9.43 -8.98 -4.76
CA GLU A 3 7.98 -9.11 -4.99
C GLU A 3 7.13 -8.30 -3.98
N THR A 4 7.60 -8.16 -2.73
CA THR A 4 6.86 -7.52 -1.63
C THR A 4 6.73 -6.00 -1.80
N GLY A 5 7.64 -5.38 -2.56
CA GLY A 5 7.68 -3.92 -2.75
C GLY A 5 6.48 -3.35 -3.51
N ARG A 6 5.72 -4.17 -4.26
CA ARG A 6 4.63 -3.68 -5.12
C ARG A 6 3.41 -3.18 -4.36
N ALA A 7 3.01 -3.87 -3.28
CA ALA A 7 1.94 -3.38 -2.40
C ALA A 7 2.33 -2.06 -1.73
N PHE A 8 3.61 -1.94 -1.33
CA PHE A 8 4.15 -0.71 -0.77
C PHE A 8 4.17 0.43 -1.79
N GLN A 9 4.60 0.17 -3.02
CA GLN A 9 4.61 1.15 -4.12
C GLN A 9 3.21 1.75 -4.36
N LEU A 10 2.18 0.90 -4.45
CA LEU A 10 0.79 1.33 -4.60
C LEU A 10 0.38 2.30 -3.48
N ARG A 11 0.65 1.93 -2.22
CA ARG A 11 0.23 2.73 -1.07
C ARG A 11 1.03 4.03 -0.96
N ALA A 12 2.35 3.97 -1.12
CA ALA A 12 3.23 5.13 -1.03
C ALA A 12 2.94 6.17 -2.12
N ALA A 13 2.71 5.73 -3.37
CA ALA A 13 2.38 6.63 -4.47
C ALA A 13 1.08 7.40 -4.22
N ARG A 14 0.04 6.73 -3.73
CA ARG A 14 -1.24 7.37 -3.36
C ARG A 14 -1.10 8.33 -2.19
N LEU A 15 -0.39 7.93 -1.14
CA LEU A 15 -0.10 8.81 0.00
C LEU A 15 0.69 10.05 -0.44
N GLY A 16 1.61 9.92 -1.40
CA GLY A 16 2.36 11.05 -1.95
C GLY A 16 1.46 12.09 -2.63
N VAL A 17 0.45 11.66 -3.37
CA VAL A 17 -0.54 12.58 -3.97
C VAL A 17 -1.36 13.28 -2.89
N THR A 18 -1.86 12.53 -1.91
CA THR A 18 -2.62 13.11 -0.77
C THR A 18 -1.76 14.12 0.00
N ALA A 19 -0.55 13.76 0.37
CA ALA A 19 0.36 14.64 1.12
C ALA A 19 0.72 15.91 0.32
N ALA A 20 0.90 15.81 -0.99
CA ALA A 20 1.14 16.97 -1.85
C ALA A 20 -0.11 17.88 -1.95
N SER A 21 -1.30 17.29 -1.99
CA SER A 21 -2.58 18.04 -1.94
C SER A 21 -2.74 18.77 -0.61
N ASP A 22 -2.49 18.08 0.51
CA ASP A 22 -2.56 18.67 1.86
C ASP A 22 -1.55 19.81 2.00
N ALA A 23 -0.35 19.66 1.42
CA ALA A 23 0.65 20.71 1.41
C ALA A 23 0.17 21.97 0.66
N ILE A 24 -0.58 21.83 -0.44
CA ILE A 24 -1.21 22.95 -1.13
C ILE A 24 -2.23 23.64 -0.21
N GLU A 25 -3.08 22.88 0.45
CA GLU A 25 -4.12 23.41 1.34
C GLU A 25 -3.54 24.20 2.51
N VAL A 26 -2.45 23.71 3.14
CA VAL A 26 -1.74 24.40 4.22
C VAL A 26 -1.22 25.78 3.80
N HIS A 27 -0.87 25.97 2.52
CA HIS A 27 -0.43 27.26 1.98
C HIS A 27 -1.59 28.17 1.54
N GLY A 28 -2.84 27.72 1.66
CA GLY A 28 -4.03 28.43 1.23
C GLY A 28 -4.00 28.76 -0.26
N GLY A 29 -4.52 29.94 -0.63
CA GLY A 29 -4.56 30.38 -2.03
C GLY A 29 -3.19 30.39 -2.71
N ASN A 30 -2.11 30.72 -1.97
CA ASN A 30 -0.75 30.69 -2.50
C ASN A 30 -0.32 29.29 -2.94
N GLY A 31 -0.76 28.24 -2.24
CA GLY A 31 -0.43 26.87 -2.61
C GLY A 31 -0.95 26.45 -3.99
N TYR A 32 -2.04 27.05 -4.45
CA TYR A 32 -2.63 26.79 -5.75
C TYR A 32 -1.94 27.54 -6.90
N ILE A 33 -1.14 28.56 -6.57
CA ILE A 33 -0.51 29.46 -7.54
C ILE A 33 0.84 28.88 -7.97
N GLU A 34 1.01 28.61 -9.27
CA GLU A 34 2.15 27.88 -9.85
C GLU A 34 3.55 28.48 -9.58
N GLN A 35 3.63 29.74 -9.16
CA GLN A 35 4.87 30.37 -8.69
C GLN A 35 5.38 29.77 -7.36
N TRP A 36 4.50 29.15 -6.57
CA TRP A 36 4.88 28.47 -5.34
C TRP A 36 5.24 27.00 -5.61
N PRO A 37 6.34 26.48 -5.02
CA PRO A 37 6.82 25.13 -5.33
C PRO A 37 5.80 24.00 -5.09
N VAL A 38 4.87 24.18 -4.15
CA VAL A 38 3.92 23.15 -3.74
C VAL A 38 2.90 22.79 -4.83
N ALA A 39 2.55 23.74 -5.72
CA ALA A 39 1.70 23.47 -6.87
C ALA A 39 2.34 22.43 -7.82
N ARG A 40 3.66 22.55 -8.04
CA ARG A 40 4.42 21.59 -8.84
C ARG A 40 4.50 20.22 -8.16
N LEU A 41 4.66 20.16 -6.84
CA LEU A 41 4.75 18.90 -6.11
C LEU A 41 3.53 18.00 -6.32
N LEU A 42 2.31 18.56 -6.37
CA LEU A 42 1.11 17.78 -6.65
C LEU A 42 1.14 17.19 -8.07
N ARG A 43 1.53 17.98 -9.07
CA ARG A 43 1.65 17.51 -10.46
C ARG A 43 2.71 16.42 -10.60
N ASP A 44 3.85 16.58 -9.93
CA ASP A 44 4.93 15.59 -9.95
C ASP A 44 4.51 14.32 -9.21
N ALA A 45 3.83 14.42 -8.06
CA ALA A 45 3.35 13.25 -7.31
C ALA A 45 2.35 12.40 -8.11
N GLN A 46 1.55 13.02 -8.99
CA GLN A 46 0.53 12.34 -9.79
C GLN A 46 1.09 11.32 -10.79
N VAL A 47 2.36 11.44 -11.19
CA VAL A 47 2.97 10.47 -12.11
C VAL A 47 3.22 9.11 -11.44
N ASN A 48 3.49 9.11 -10.14
CA ASN A 48 3.88 7.93 -9.37
C ASN A 48 2.86 6.79 -9.41
N PRO A 49 1.53 7.01 -9.24
CA PRO A 49 0.54 5.94 -9.36
C PRO A 49 0.23 5.51 -10.80
N ILE A 50 0.94 6.02 -11.81
CA ILE A 50 0.66 5.76 -13.24
C ILE A 50 1.79 4.99 -13.91
N TRP A 51 3.03 5.46 -13.78
CA TRP A 51 4.12 5.12 -14.72
C TRP A 51 4.75 3.72 -14.55
N GLU A 52 4.78 3.17 -13.34
CA GLU A 52 5.33 1.83 -13.06
C GLU A 52 4.23 0.77 -12.82
N GLY A 53 3.08 0.97 -13.44
CA GLY A 53 1.89 0.15 -13.27
C GLY A 53 0.85 0.88 -12.43
N GLY A 54 -0.34 1.07 -13.00
CA GLY A 54 -1.47 1.60 -12.26
C GLY A 54 -1.88 0.68 -11.10
N ASP A 55 -2.57 1.23 -10.11
CA ASP A 55 -3.01 0.53 -8.91
C ASP A 55 -3.53 -0.90 -9.16
N ASN A 56 -4.46 -1.05 -10.11
CA ASN A 56 -5.06 -2.36 -10.40
C ASN A 56 -4.03 -3.36 -10.97
N ILE A 57 -3.07 -2.89 -11.76
CA ILE A 57 -2.00 -3.74 -12.30
C ILE A 57 -1.08 -4.20 -11.15
N LEU A 58 -0.71 -3.30 -10.25
CA LEU A 58 0.08 -3.65 -9.05
C LEU A 58 -0.67 -4.64 -8.15
N CYS A 59 -2.00 -4.48 -8.00
CA CYS A 59 -2.83 -5.44 -7.27
C CYS A 59 -2.84 -6.84 -7.90
N LEU A 60 -2.87 -6.92 -9.24
CA LEU A 60 -2.78 -8.20 -9.95
C LEU A 60 -1.40 -8.86 -9.78
N ASP A 61 -0.34 -8.06 -9.69
CA ASP A 61 1.00 -8.56 -9.37
C ASP A 61 1.10 -9.09 -7.94
N VAL A 62 0.52 -8.37 -6.96
CA VAL A 62 0.41 -8.87 -5.57
C VAL A 62 -0.35 -10.20 -5.55
N ARG A 63 -1.49 -10.29 -6.24
CA ARG A 63 -2.23 -11.55 -6.39
C ARG A 63 -1.35 -12.65 -6.98
N ARG A 64 -0.62 -12.35 -8.05
CA ARG A 64 0.26 -13.31 -8.74
C ARG A 64 1.29 -13.87 -7.76
N ALA A 65 1.99 -13.00 -7.01
CA ALA A 65 2.99 -13.40 -6.02
C ALA A 65 2.36 -14.24 -4.88
N MET A 66 1.16 -13.88 -4.43
CA MET A 66 0.45 -14.64 -3.40
C MET A 66 0.04 -16.04 -3.88
N VAL A 67 -0.50 -16.16 -5.10
CA VAL A 67 -1.09 -17.42 -5.60
C VAL A 67 -0.05 -18.35 -6.19
N ARG A 68 0.91 -17.83 -6.97
CA ARG A 68 1.92 -18.65 -7.66
C ARG A 68 3.12 -18.97 -6.78
N GLU A 69 3.55 -18.01 -5.99
CA GLU A 69 4.82 -18.08 -5.25
C GLU A 69 4.62 -18.22 -3.75
N ARG A 70 3.37 -18.15 -3.26
CA ARG A 70 3.03 -18.14 -1.84
C ARG A 70 3.78 -17.05 -1.05
N ALA A 71 4.11 -15.94 -1.70
CA ALA A 71 4.95 -14.88 -1.12
C ALA A 71 4.38 -14.22 0.14
N HIS A 72 3.07 -14.39 0.41
CA HIS A 72 2.42 -13.91 1.64
C HIS A 72 2.87 -14.67 2.90
N GLU A 73 3.33 -15.91 2.79
CA GLU A 73 3.78 -16.71 3.94
C GLU A 73 5.05 -16.12 4.57
N PRO A 74 6.19 -16.04 3.86
CA PRO A 74 7.39 -15.43 4.43
C PRO A 74 7.22 -13.94 4.74
N PHE A 75 6.30 -13.26 4.05
CA PHE A 75 5.94 -11.88 4.37
C PHE A 75 5.30 -11.78 5.76
N LEU A 76 4.28 -12.61 6.05
CA LEU A 76 3.63 -12.64 7.37
C LEU A 76 4.61 -13.04 8.47
N ASP A 77 5.52 -13.99 8.20
CA ASP A 77 6.52 -14.41 9.18
C ASP A 77 7.46 -13.25 9.54
N ARG A 78 7.97 -12.51 8.54
CA ARG A 78 8.77 -11.31 8.80
C ARG A 78 8.00 -10.25 9.60
N LEU A 79 6.70 -10.06 9.32
CA LEU A 79 5.88 -9.12 10.09
C LEU A 79 5.73 -9.54 11.55
N ARG A 80 5.56 -10.84 11.82
CA ARG A 80 5.48 -11.37 13.19
C ARG A 80 6.79 -11.23 13.96
N GLU A 81 7.92 -11.37 13.26
CA GLU A 81 9.25 -11.15 13.83
C GLU A 81 9.49 -9.68 14.20
N ALA A 82 9.08 -8.75 13.33
CA ALA A 82 9.26 -7.31 13.54
C ALA A 82 8.26 -6.70 14.55
N ALA A 83 7.05 -7.25 14.66
CA ALA A 83 6.01 -6.71 15.54
C ALA A 83 6.39 -6.87 17.03
N THR A 84 6.57 -5.76 17.73
CA THR A 84 6.86 -5.72 19.16
C THR A 84 5.62 -5.38 19.99
N SER A 85 4.75 -4.47 19.52
CA SER A 85 3.56 -4.06 20.28
C SER A 85 2.36 -5.00 20.08
N ASP A 86 1.48 -5.05 21.08
CA ASP A 86 0.22 -5.81 21.00
C ASP A 86 -0.69 -5.32 19.85
N LEU A 87 -0.65 -4.01 19.58
CA LEU A 87 -1.41 -3.42 18.49
C LEU A 87 -0.95 -3.99 17.14
N VAL A 88 0.34 -3.92 16.84
CA VAL A 88 0.85 -4.40 15.54
C VAL A 88 0.74 -5.91 15.43
N ARG A 89 1.01 -6.67 16.50
CA ARG A 89 0.76 -8.14 16.53
C ARG A 89 -0.68 -8.47 16.14
N THR A 90 -1.65 -7.77 16.74
CA THR A 90 -3.08 -7.96 16.43
C THR A 90 -3.38 -7.65 14.95
N ARG A 91 -2.80 -6.58 14.40
CA ARG A 91 -3.00 -6.21 12.99
C ARG A 91 -2.36 -7.20 12.01
N VAL A 92 -1.23 -7.82 12.38
CA VAL A 92 -0.63 -8.92 11.61
C VAL A 92 -1.56 -10.13 11.58
N ASP A 93 -2.17 -10.48 12.70
CA ASP A 93 -3.14 -11.59 12.77
C ASP A 93 -4.41 -11.30 11.96
N ASP A 94 -4.92 -10.07 12.03
CA ASP A 94 -6.05 -9.63 11.21
C ASP A 94 -5.73 -9.69 9.72
N LEU A 95 -4.50 -9.34 9.32
CA LEU A 95 -4.05 -9.46 7.95
C LEU A 95 -3.99 -10.92 7.49
N ALA A 96 -3.48 -11.82 8.33
CA ALA A 96 -3.47 -13.26 8.04
C ALA A 96 -4.91 -13.79 7.84
N LYS A 97 -5.85 -13.38 8.69
CA LYS A 97 -7.28 -13.71 8.54
C LYS A 97 -7.86 -13.13 7.26
N ALA A 98 -7.52 -11.88 6.91
CA ALA A 98 -8.01 -11.24 5.69
C ALA A 98 -7.51 -11.94 4.42
N ILE A 99 -6.23 -12.36 4.40
CA ILE A 99 -5.65 -13.15 3.29
C ILE A 99 -6.35 -14.50 3.17
N SER A 100 -6.57 -15.20 4.29
CA SER A 100 -7.28 -16.49 4.30
C SER A 100 -8.72 -16.32 3.80
N ALA A 101 -9.46 -15.33 4.31
CA ALA A 101 -10.81 -15.04 3.85
C ALA A 101 -10.85 -14.69 2.36
N TRP A 102 -9.92 -13.86 1.87
CA TRP A 102 -9.79 -13.51 0.47
C TRP A 102 -9.56 -14.74 -0.42
N SER A 103 -8.72 -15.69 0.02
CA SER A 103 -8.42 -16.91 -0.73
C SER A 103 -9.62 -17.86 -0.90
N ALA A 104 -10.65 -17.72 -0.05
CA ALA A 104 -11.87 -18.51 -0.07
C ALA A 104 -13.02 -17.85 -0.87
N LEU A 105 -12.82 -16.63 -1.39
CA LEU A 105 -13.81 -15.92 -2.19
C LEU A 105 -13.90 -16.49 -3.62
N ASP A 106 -15.06 -16.34 -4.23
CA ASP A 106 -15.22 -16.57 -5.67
C ASP A 106 -14.25 -15.69 -6.48
N PRO A 107 -13.65 -16.18 -7.59
CA PRO A 107 -12.59 -15.45 -8.28
C PRO A 107 -12.91 -13.99 -8.67
N PRO A 108 -14.10 -13.65 -9.19
CA PRO A 108 -14.44 -12.26 -9.50
C PRO A 108 -14.51 -11.37 -8.25
N VAL A 109 -14.99 -11.92 -7.14
CA VAL A 109 -15.10 -11.21 -5.85
C VAL A 109 -13.71 -11.03 -5.24
N ALA A 110 -12.88 -12.07 -5.31
CA ALA A 110 -11.49 -12.01 -4.86
C ALA A 110 -10.72 -10.90 -5.61
N GLU A 111 -10.87 -10.81 -6.93
CA GLU A 111 -10.22 -9.77 -7.73
C GLU A 111 -10.69 -8.36 -7.35
N ALA A 112 -12.01 -8.15 -7.20
CA ALA A 112 -12.58 -6.88 -6.77
C ALA A 112 -12.11 -6.44 -5.35
N ARG A 113 -11.71 -7.39 -4.51
CA ARG A 113 -11.21 -7.15 -3.14
C ARG A 113 -9.69 -7.01 -3.04
N LEU A 114 -8.95 -7.12 -4.14
CA LEU A 114 -7.49 -7.02 -4.12
C LEU A 114 -6.97 -5.66 -3.69
N TYR A 115 -7.60 -4.58 -4.17
CA TYR A 115 -7.16 -3.22 -3.85
C TYR A 115 -7.13 -2.93 -2.34
N PRO A 116 -8.25 -3.09 -1.60
CA PRO A 116 -8.23 -2.88 -0.16
C PRO A 116 -7.32 -3.87 0.58
N LEU A 117 -7.18 -5.11 0.11
CA LEU A 117 -6.27 -6.07 0.71
C LEU A 117 -4.80 -5.63 0.55
N ALA A 118 -4.39 -5.21 -0.65
CA ALA A 118 -3.04 -4.74 -0.92
C ALA A 118 -2.71 -3.47 -0.11
N GLN A 119 -3.66 -2.54 0.03
CA GLN A 119 -3.52 -1.38 0.91
C GLN A 119 -3.33 -1.79 2.38
N PHE A 120 -4.12 -2.77 2.85
CA PHE A 120 -4.00 -3.26 4.22
C PHE A 120 -2.65 -3.98 4.46
N MET A 121 -2.18 -4.79 3.50
CA MET A 121 -0.84 -5.38 3.54
C MET A 121 0.25 -4.31 3.70
N ALA A 122 0.16 -3.22 2.94
CA ALA A 122 1.13 -2.13 3.00
C ALA A 122 1.11 -1.38 4.35
N ASP A 123 -0.08 -1.19 4.95
CA ASP A 123 -0.20 -0.54 6.26
C ASP A 123 0.40 -1.35 7.39
N VAL A 124 0.12 -2.66 7.44
CA VAL A 124 0.69 -3.53 8.46
C VAL A 124 2.20 -3.63 8.30
N TYR A 125 2.69 -3.67 7.05
CA TYR A 125 4.11 -3.64 6.77
C TYR A 125 4.77 -2.35 7.26
N ALA A 126 4.19 -1.19 6.94
CA ALA A 126 4.70 0.09 7.42
C ALA A 126 4.68 0.17 8.95
N ALA A 127 3.62 -0.32 9.60
CA ALA A 127 3.52 -0.34 11.06
C ALA A 127 4.59 -1.24 11.70
N ALA A 128 4.82 -2.43 11.16
CA ALA A 128 5.86 -3.34 11.65
C ALA A 128 7.27 -2.77 11.48
N LEU A 129 7.53 -2.06 10.37
CA LEU A 129 8.83 -1.39 10.15
C LEU A 129 9.09 -0.24 11.12
N LEU A 130 8.05 0.38 11.69
CA LEU A 130 8.21 1.43 12.69
C LEU A 130 8.53 0.87 14.08
N GLU A 131 8.45 -0.45 14.26
CA GLU A 131 8.75 -1.17 15.51
C GLU A 131 10.08 -1.94 15.48
N GLU A 132 10.72 -2.06 14.31
CA GLU A 132 12.06 -2.66 14.11
C GLU A 132 13.17 -1.72 14.59
#